data_AF-A0A7C5WL77-F1
#
_entry.id   AF-A0A7C5WL77-F1
#
_cell.length_a   1.000
_cell.length_b   1.000
_cell.length_c   1.000
_cell.angle_alpha   90.00
_cell.angle_beta   90.00
_cell.angle_gamma   90.00
#
_symmetry.space_group_name_H-M   'P 1'
#
loop_
_entity.id
_entity.type
_entity.pdbx_description
1 polymer ?
#
loop_
_entity_poly.entity_id
_entity_poly.type
_entity_poly.pdbx_seq_one_letter_code
_entity_poly.pdbx_strand_id
1 'polypeptide(L)'
;MRPRRSGRKIALSLAGISLLALLLSAWRLAERIEAWNEANAPPIFYFIPVAQTTFTFAGRPVSITGEINEKGEGDVVITYGDDTLRLPVEIPNDLPLPGLARYSDWFRLHVFAEASDMTFDEFERRLHAGGITSRLVAVVRKPLAAPAEKGRFGLETEDDWAWGESRRDRWMFAFYEFLPGGGWRTDLLRFPESGVHFYRRQIRAQRRGEPPPTRADDELVEGSWQYQAAIPLMHRPPSITTEQQALRNAGWTLPVASTSVVVLILSLAFAFAPGKPGTGRGAPVGNKPRP
;
A
#
# COMPACT_ATOMS: atom_id res chain seq x y z
N MET A 1 -10.14 -44.68 44.26
CA MET A 1 -10.43 -44.39 42.83
C MET A 1 -9.17 -43.87 42.16
N ARG A 2 -8.75 -44.47 41.03
CA ARG A 2 -7.61 -44.03 40.20
C ARG A 2 -8.16 -43.25 38.98
N PRO A 3 -8.25 -41.91 39.00
CA PRO A 3 -8.80 -41.12 37.89
C PRO A 3 -7.72 -40.59 36.92
N ARG A 4 -6.44 -40.96 37.08
CA ARG A 4 -5.33 -40.26 36.38
C ARG A 4 -5.06 -40.69 34.94
N ARG A 5 -5.49 -41.88 34.50
CA ARG A 5 -5.24 -42.34 33.12
C ARG A 5 -6.21 -41.74 32.10
N SER A 6 -7.42 -41.34 32.50
CA SER A 6 -8.41 -40.78 31.57
C SER A 6 -8.02 -39.36 31.14
N GLY A 7 -7.54 -38.52 32.06
CA GLY A 7 -7.17 -37.13 31.74
C GLY A 7 -6.09 -36.99 30.66
N ARG A 8 -5.03 -37.81 30.72
CA ARG A 8 -3.97 -37.81 29.69
C ARG A 8 -4.47 -38.25 28.33
N LYS A 9 -5.34 -39.27 28.28
CA LYS A 9 -5.94 -39.73 27.02
C LYS A 9 -6.81 -38.63 26.40
N ILE A 10 -7.62 -37.96 27.21
CA ILE A 10 -8.45 -36.83 26.77
C ILE A 10 -7.56 -35.70 26.22
N ALA A 11 -6.51 -35.32 26.95
CA ALA A 11 -5.59 -34.26 26.52
C ALA A 11 -4.88 -34.62 25.19
N LEU A 12 -4.43 -35.87 25.02
CA LEU A 12 -3.82 -36.32 23.76
C LEU A 12 -4.83 -36.37 22.60
N SER A 13 -6.06 -36.80 22.85
CA SER A 13 -7.13 -36.76 21.84
C SER A 13 -7.45 -35.33 21.41
N LEU A 14 -7.57 -34.40 22.37
CA LEU A 14 -7.76 -32.98 22.08
C LEU A 14 -6.59 -32.41 21.28
N ALA A 15 -5.35 -32.72 21.66
CA ALA A 15 -4.17 -32.32 20.90
C ALA A 15 -4.21 -32.84 19.46
N GLY A 16 -4.58 -34.10 19.25
CA GLY A 16 -4.72 -34.69 17.90
C GLY A 16 -5.79 -34.00 17.06
N ILE A 17 -6.96 -33.71 17.64
CA ILE A 17 -8.05 -33.00 16.96
C ILE A 17 -7.64 -31.56 16.63
N SER A 18 -7.02 -30.85 17.58
CA SER A 18 -6.54 -29.49 17.37
C SER A 18 -5.42 -29.41 16.32
N LEU A 19 -4.53 -30.41 16.27
CA LEU A 19 -3.51 -30.49 15.23
C LEU A 19 -4.15 -30.69 13.85
N LEU A 20 -5.10 -31.62 13.73
CA LEU A 20 -5.82 -31.84 12.47
C LEU A 20 -6.58 -30.59 12.02
N ALA A 21 -7.28 -29.93 12.95
CA ALA A 21 -7.99 -28.68 12.69
C ALA A 21 -7.03 -27.56 12.25
N LEU A 22 -5.86 -27.44 12.90
CA LEU A 22 -4.82 -26.50 12.55
C LEU A 22 -4.32 -26.75 11.12
N LEU A 23 -3.92 -27.98 10.80
CA LEU A 23 -3.42 -28.35 9.47
C LEU A 23 -4.46 -28.04 8.38
N LEU A 24 -5.72 -28.43 8.60
CA LEU A 24 -6.80 -28.17 7.65
C LEU A 24 -7.06 -26.66 7.50
N SER A 25 -7.08 -25.90 8.60
CA SER A 25 -7.27 -24.45 8.55
C SER A 25 -6.11 -23.71 7.88
N ALA A 26 -4.87 -24.15 8.09
CA ALA A 26 -3.69 -23.57 7.49
C ALA A 26 -3.65 -23.85 5.99
N TRP A 27 -3.97 -25.07 5.58
CA TRP A 27 -4.10 -25.44 4.17
C TRP A 27 -5.20 -24.63 3.47
N ARG A 28 -6.40 -24.54 4.06
CA ARG A 28 -7.50 -23.71 3.52
C ARG A 28 -7.17 -22.22 3.51
N LEU A 29 -6.40 -21.73 4.49
CA LEU A 29 -5.92 -20.37 4.51
C LEU A 29 -4.94 -20.12 3.35
N ALA A 30 -4.01 -21.04 3.10
CA ALA A 30 -3.08 -20.96 1.99
C ALA A 30 -3.81 -20.95 0.63
N GLU A 31 -4.74 -21.88 0.39
CA GLU A 31 -5.57 -21.90 -0.83
C GLU A 31 -6.30 -20.57 -1.06
N ARG A 32 -6.86 -19.97 0.01
CA ARG A 32 -7.55 -18.68 -0.08
C ARG A 32 -6.62 -17.52 -0.38
N ILE A 33 -5.41 -17.54 0.19
CA ILE A 33 -4.40 -16.52 -0.07
C ILE A 33 -3.94 -16.62 -1.53
N GLU A 34 -3.69 -17.84 -2.02
CA GLU A 34 -3.31 -18.11 -3.41
C GLU A 34 -4.43 -17.66 -4.37
N ALA A 35 -5.65 -18.14 -4.19
CA ALA A 35 -6.78 -17.74 -5.03
C ALA A 35 -7.05 -16.23 -4.98
N TRP A 36 -6.85 -15.58 -3.82
CA TRP A 36 -6.96 -14.13 -3.72
C TRP A 36 -5.83 -13.43 -4.47
N ASN A 37 -4.58 -13.88 -4.31
CA ASN A 37 -3.42 -13.31 -5.00
C ASN A 37 -3.55 -13.49 -6.52
N GLU A 38 -4.04 -14.61 -7.01
CA GLU A 38 -4.29 -14.84 -8.45
C GLU A 38 -5.40 -13.92 -8.97
N ALA A 39 -6.52 -13.83 -8.23
CA ALA A 39 -7.65 -13.01 -8.64
C ALA A 39 -7.40 -11.49 -8.50
N ASN A 40 -6.40 -11.09 -7.71
CA ASN A 40 -6.10 -9.70 -7.39
C ASN A 40 -4.62 -9.37 -7.59
N ALA A 41 -3.91 -10.09 -8.47
CA ALA A 41 -2.52 -9.80 -8.76
C ALA A 41 -2.43 -8.38 -9.31
N PRO A 42 -1.81 -7.43 -8.59
CA PRO A 42 -1.76 -6.06 -9.06
C PRO A 42 -0.87 -6.00 -10.30
N PRO A 43 -1.27 -5.31 -11.36
CA PRO A 43 -0.41 -5.11 -12.51
C PRO A 43 0.87 -4.38 -12.06
N ILE A 44 2.03 -4.92 -12.46
CA ILE A 44 3.32 -4.29 -12.17
C ILE A 44 3.65 -3.40 -13.37
N PHE A 45 3.96 -2.14 -13.11
CA PHE A 45 4.39 -1.21 -14.14
C PHE A 45 5.85 -0.84 -13.92
N TYR A 46 6.61 -0.80 -15.01
CA TYR A 46 7.97 -0.25 -14.98
C TYR A 46 8.00 1.12 -15.62
N PHE A 47 8.70 2.03 -14.96
CA PHE A 47 8.83 3.43 -15.36
C PHE A 47 10.29 3.74 -15.63
N ILE A 48 10.56 4.25 -16.82
CA ILE A 48 11.86 4.81 -17.19
C ILE A 48 11.71 6.33 -17.17
N PRO A 49 12.44 7.04 -16.29
CA PRO A 49 12.40 8.49 -16.26
C PRO A 49 13.01 9.06 -17.53
N VAL A 50 12.30 9.99 -18.16
CA VAL A 50 12.83 10.77 -19.28
C VAL A 50 13.54 11.97 -18.71
N ALA A 51 14.86 12.05 -18.86
CA ALA A 51 15.65 13.21 -18.42
C ALA A 51 15.90 14.23 -19.54
N GLN A 52 15.75 13.81 -20.79
CA GLN A 52 16.01 14.64 -21.97
C GLN A 52 14.84 15.59 -22.25
N THR A 53 15.15 16.80 -22.67
CA THR A 53 14.17 17.83 -23.06
C THR A 53 13.75 17.73 -24.51
N THR A 54 14.40 16.90 -25.33
CA THR A 54 14.03 16.69 -26.73
C THR A 54 14.25 15.22 -27.08
N PHE A 55 13.21 14.56 -27.58
CA PHE A 55 13.24 13.15 -27.96
C PHE A 55 12.08 12.85 -28.93
N THR A 56 11.92 11.60 -29.34
CA THR A 56 10.78 11.15 -30.16
C THR A 56 10.00 10.08 -29.41
N PHE A 57 8.68 10.18 -29.42
CA PHE A 57 7.79 9.17 -28.85
C PHE A 57 6.67 8.86 -29.84
N ALA A 58 6.39 7.58 -30.09
CA ALA A 58 5.39 7.13 -31.05
C ALA A 58 5.50 7.81 -32.44
N GLY A 59 6.74 8.04 -32.91
CA GLY A 59 7.01 8.71 -34.19
C GLY A 59 6.79 10.24 -34.19
N ARG A 60 6.47 10.84 -33.04
CA ARG A 60 6.25 12.27 -32.90
C ARG A 60 7.38 12.93 -32.11
N PRO A 61 7.86 14.11 -32.54
CA PRO A 61 8.85 14.86 -31.77
C PRO A 61 8.21 15.35 -30.47
N VAL A 62 8.95 15.22 -29.37
CA VAL A 62 8.62 15.79 -28.06
C VAL A 62 9.70 16.80 -27.72
N SER A 63 9.31 18.03 -27.36
CA SER A 63 10.22 19.03 -26.81
C SER A 63 9.66 19.62 -25.52
N ILE A 64 10.55 19.95 -24.58
CA ILE A 64 10.19 20.47 -23.26
C ILE A 64 11.07 21.68 -22.99
N THR A 65 10.43 22.82 -22.77
CA THR A 65 11.11 24.09 -22.54
C THR A 65 10.52 24.79 -21.32
N GLY A 66 11.37 25.39 -20.49
CA GLY A 66 10.93 26.26 -19.41
C GLY A 66 10.85 27.71 -19.87
N GLU A 67 9.66 28.30 -19.84
CA GLU A 67 9.43 29.74 -19.93
C GLU A 67 9.40 30.30 -18.50
N ILE A 68 10.56 30.38 -17.85
CA ILE A 68 10.70 30.74 -16.42
C ILE A 68 11.49 32.03 -16.20
N ASN A 69 11.14 32.77 -15.15
CA ASN A 69 11.85 33.95 -14.69
C ASN A 69 13.05 33.60 -13.79
N GLU A 70 13.79 34.61 -13.30
CA GLU A 70 14.96 34.43 -12.43
C GLU A 70 14.64 33.75 -11.08
N LYS A 71 13.39 33.82 -10.64
CA LYS A 71 12.90 33.16 -9.42
C LYS A 71 12.45 31.71 -9.65
N GLY A 72 12.52 31.23 -10.89
CA GLY A 72 12.03 29.90 -11.27
C GLY A 72 10.52 29.80 -11.41
N GLU A 73 9.80 30.93 -11.42
CA GLU A 73 8.35 30.98 -11.66
C GLU A 73 8.08 31.06 -13.17
N GLY A 74 6.99 30.47 -13.65
CA GLY A 74 6.60 30.52 -15.07
C GLY A 74 5.90 29.24 -15.50
N ASP A 75 6.11 28.84 -16.75
CA ASP A 75 5.50 27.65 -17.34
C ASP A 75 6.57 26.65 -17.82
N VAL A 76 6.27 25.36 -17.64
CA VAL A 76 6.91 24.27 -18.41
C VAL A 76 6.03 24.00 -19.62
N VAL A 77 6.58 24.22 -20.81
CA VAL A 77 5.89 24.01 -22.09
C VAL A 77 6.37 22.70 -22.70
N ILE A 78 5.44 21.78 -22.93
CA ILE A 78 5.69 20.49 -23.57
C ILE A 78 5.02 20.51 -24.95
N THR A 79 5.81 20.41 -26.00
CA THR A 79 5.31 20.25 -27.38
C THR A 79 5.35 18.77 -27.74
N TYR A 80 4.26 18.25 -28.32
CA TYR A 80 4.13 16.86 -28.76
C TYR A 80 3.54 16.82 -30.18
N GLY A 81 4.41 16.70 -31.19
CA GLY A 81 4.02 16.97 -32.57
C GLY A 81 3.58 18.43 -32.71
N ASP A 82 2.32 18.65 -33.07
CA ASP A 82 1.75 20.00 -33.26
C ASP A 82 1.02 20.51 -32.00
N ASP A 83 0.83 19.65 -31.00
CA ASP A 83 0.09 19.98 -29.79
C ASP A 83 1.03 20.56 -28.71
N THR A 84 0.55 21.56 -27.96
CA THR A 84 1.35 22.23 -26.92
C THR A 84 0.62 22.23 -25.58
N LEU A 85 1.23 21.62 -24.56
CA LEU A 85 0.77 21.59 -23.18
C LEU A 85 1.58 22.59 -22.36
N ARG A 86 0.89 23.54 -21.69
CA ARG A 86 1.51 24.48 -20.75
C ARG A 86 1.19 24.05 -19.32
N LEU A 87 2.23 23.88 -18.50
CA LEU A 87 2.13 23.48 -17.11
C LEU A 87 2.70 24.59 -16.24
N PRO A 88 1.89 25.26 -15.40
CA PRO A 88 2.42 26.27 -14.49
C PRO A 88 3.38 25.61 -13.49
N VAL A 89 4.49 26.28 -13.19
CA VAL A 89 5.46 25.83 -12.20
C VAL A 89 4.84 25.92 -10.81
N GLU A 90 4.63 24.76 -10.19
CA GLU A 90 4.03 24.66 -8.85
C GLU A 90 5.05 24.92 -7.73
N ILE A 91 6.32 24.56 -7.95
CA ILE A 91 7.42 24.76 -7.00
C ILE A 91 8.53 25.50 -7.73
N PRO A 92 8.61 26.82 -7.55
CA PRO A 92 9.71 27.59 -8.09
C PRO A 92 11.04 27.10 -7.54
N ASN A 93 12.01 26.92 -8.43
CA ASN A 93 13.38 26.58 -8.08
C ASN A 93 14.27 27.54 -8.86
N ASP A 94 14.99 28.41 -8.15
CA ASP A 94 15.86 29.43 -8.72
C ASP A 94 17.16 28.84 -9.30
N LEU A 95 17.57 27.65 -8.83
CA LEU A 95 18.81 27.01 -9.25
C LEU A 95 18.77 26.54 -10.71
N PRO A 96 19.79 26.87 -11.54
CA PRO A 96 19.88 26.45 -12.93
C PRO A 96 20.33 25.00 -13.09
N LEU A 97 19.48 24.08 -12.64
CA LEU A 97 19.69 22.64 -12.83
C LEU A 97 19.46 22.24 -14.30
N PRO A 98 20.22 21.25 -14.81
CA PRO A 98 20.12 20.84 -16.21
C PRO A 98 18.85 20.04 -16.49
N GLY A 99 18.34 20.18 -17.73
CA GLY A 99 17.21 19.40 -18.24
C GLY A 99 15.96 19.53 -17.37
N LEU A 100 15.37 18.39 -17.01
CA LEU A 100 14.16 18.34 -16.19
C LEU A 100 14.45 18.28 -14.67
N ALA A 101 15.72 18.28 -14.26
CA ALA A 101 16.08 18.17 -12.85
C ALA A 101 15.57 19.34 -12.01
N ARG A 102 15.44 20.54 -12.60
CA ARG A 102 14.87 21.73 -11.93
C ARG A 102 13.44 21.48 -11.41
N TYR A 103 12.67 20.63 -12.09
CA TYR A 103 11.25 20.43 -11.82
C TYR A 103 10.96 19.14 -11.05
N SER A 104 11.99 18.41 -10.58
CA SER A 104 11.87 17.05 -10.05
C SER A 104 10.94 16.87 -8.86
N ASP A 105 10.70 17.95 -8.12
CA ASP A 105 9.97 17.93 -6.85
C ASP A 105 8.46 17.91 -7.07
N TRP A 106 8.00 18.33 -8.26
CA TRP A 106 6.59 18.40 -8.61
C TRP A 106 6.25 17.84 -9.99
N PHE A 107 7.23 17.69 -10.88
CA PHE A 107 7.02 17.21 -12.24
C PHE A 107 7.95 16.04 -12.56
N ARG A 108 7.38 15.00 -13.18
CA ARG A 108 8.13 13.91 -13.80
C ARG A 108 7.55 13.57 -15.15
N LEU A 109 8.42 13.16 -16.07
CA LEU A 109 8.04 12.57 -17.34
C LEU A 109 8.54 11.13 -17.39
N HIS A 110 7.65 10.20 -17.68
CA HIS A 110 7.95 8.78 -17.67
C HIS A 110 7.49 8.10 -18.95
N VAL A 111 8.35 7.23 -19.49
CA VAL A 111 7.93 6.15 -20.37
C VAL A 111 7.63 4.93 -19.50
N PHE A 112 6.49 4.29 -19.71
CA PHE A 112 6.10 3.13 -18.89
C PHE A 112 5.30 2.11 -19.68
N ALA A 113 5.28 0.87 -19.18
CA ALA A 113 4.34 -0.16 -19.61
C ALA A 113 4.09 -1.18 -18.50
N GLU A 114 3.08 -2.01 -18.69
CA GLU A 114 2.81 -3.15 -17.82
C GLU A 114 3.82 -4.27 -18.07
N ALA A 115 4.31 -4.89 -17.00
CA ALA A 115 5.43 -5.83 -16.99
C ALA A 115 5.30 -6.89 -15.89
N SER A 116 4.08 -7.39 -15.65
CA SER A 116 3.74 -8.28 -14.53
C SER A 116 4.52 -9.60 -14.47
N ASP A 117 5.09 -10.07 -15.59
CA ASP A 117 5.77 -11.38 -15.70
C ASP A 117 7.23 -11.29 -16.17
N MET A 118 7.90 -10.15 -16.00
CA MET A 118 9.28 -9.99 -16.46
C MET A 118 10.14 -9.20 -15.47
N THR A 119 11.44 -9.41 -15.53
CA THR A 119 12.39 -8.58 -14.78
C THR A 119 12.55 -7.22 -15.46
N PHE A 120 13.08 -6.24 -14.72
CA PHE A 120 13.37 -4.91 -15.27
C PHE A 120 14.32 -4.96 -16.48
N ASP A 121 15.38 -5.76 -16.42
CA ASP A 121 16.33 -5.92 -17.54
C ASP A 121 15.66 -6.50 -18.79
N GLU A 122 14.72 -7.44 -18.61
CA GLU A 122 13.95 -7.98 -19.73
C GLU A 122 13.00 -6.94 -20.32
N PHE A 123 12.34 -6.16 -19.46
CA PHE A 123 11.48 -5.06 -19.86
C PHE A 123 12.25 -4.02 -20.69
N GLU A 124 13.40 -3.54 -20.22
CA GLU A 124 14.21 -2.55 -20.92
C GLU A 124 14.64 -3.05 -22.31
N ARG A 125 15.11 -4.30 -22.38
CA ARG A 125 15.47 -4.95 -23.65
C ARG A 125 14.29 -5.05 -24.61
N ARG A 126 13.11 -5.48 -24.14
CA ARG A 126 11.91 -5.61 -24.99
C ARG A 126 11.36 -4.24 -25.40
N LEU A 127 11.46 -3.24 -24.54
CA LEU A 127 11.09 -1.87 -24.86
C LEU A 127 11.94 -1.32 -26.00
N HIS A 128 13.28 -1.46 -25.93
CA HIS A 128 14.17 -1.02 -26.99
C HIS A 128 14.00 -1.78 -28.31
N ALA A 129 13.63 -3.06 -28.23
CA ALA A 129 13.29 -3.86 -29.40
C ALA A 129 11.92 -3.53 -30.01
N GLY A 130 11.12 -2.66 -29.38
CA GLY A 130 9.74 -2.35 -29.80
C GLY A 130 8.75 -3.49 -29.57
N GLY A 131 9.08 -4.46 -28.71
CA GLY A 131 8.24 -5.62 -28.39
C GLY A 131 7.17 -5.35 -27.35
N ILE A 132 7.15 -4.16 -26.74
CA ILE A 132 6.17 -3.73 -25.73
C ILE A 132 5.58 -2.39 -26.15
N THR A 133 4.26 -2.28 -26.08
CA THR A 133 3.55 -1.01 -26.28
C THR A 133 3.78 -0.09 -25.08
N SER A 134 4.73 0.84 -25.22
CA SER A 134 5.02 1.84 -24.21
C SER A 134 4.05 3.01 -24.23
N ARG A 135 3.85 3.64 -23.08
CA ARG A 135 3.05 4.85 -22.86
C ARG A 135 3.96 5.96 -22.34
N LEU A 136 3.64 7.21 -22.66
CA LEU A 136 4.35 8.39 -22.16
C LEU A 136 3.39 9.19 -21.29
N VAL A 137 3.82 9.53 -20.08
CA VAL A 137 3.00 10.34 -19.15
C VAL A 137 3.82 11.42 -18.47
N ALA A 138 3.30 12.63 -18.49
CA ALA A 138 3.72 13.72 -17.61
C ALA A 138 2.88 13.66 -16.32
N VAL A 139 3.55 13.57 -15.18
CA VAL A 139 2.93 13.54 -13.85
C VAL A 139 3.27 14.83 -13.13
N VAL A 140 2.24 15.52 -12.66
CA VAL A 140 2.34 16.82 -11.98
C VAL A 140 1.70 16.72 -10.61
N ARG A 141 2.47 16.97 -9.55
CA ARG A 141 1.96 17.14 -8.19
C ARG A 141 1.38 18.56 -8.06
N LYS A 142 0.07 18.64 -7.90
CA LYS A 142 -0.66 19.88 -7.63
C LYS A 142 -0.86 20.05 -6.12
N PRO A 143 -0.55 21.21 -5.53
CA PRO A 143 -1.05 21.55 -4.20
C PRO A 143 -2.58 21.69 -4.26
N LEU A 144 -3.30 21.24 -3.21
CA LEU A 144 -4.76 21.36 -3.16
C LEU A 144 -5.19 22.83 -3.19
N ALA A 145 -6.15 23.18 -4.05
CA ALA A 145 -6.78 24.51 -4.10
C ALA A 145 -8.03 24.64 -3.20
N ALA A 146 -8.51 23.56 -2.56
CA ALA A 146 -9.71 23.61 -1.73
C ALA A 146 -9.40 24.11 -0.31
N PRO A 147 -10.33 24.83 0.36
CA PRO A 147 -10.08 25.39 1.68
C PRO A 147 -9.77 24.27 2.68
N ALA A 148 -8.64 24.41 3.36
CA ALA A 148 -8.21 23.51 4.42
C ALA A 148 -9.33 23.36 5.47
N GLU A 149 -9.73 22.13 5.78
CA GLU A 149 -10.34 21.87 7.09
C GLU A 149 -9.32 22.31 8.13
N LYS A 150 -9.70 23.32 8.93
CA LYS A 150 -8.89 23.81 10.04
C LYS A 150 -8.54 22.62 10.92
N GLY A 151 -7.26 22.31 11.00
CA GLY A 151 -6.73 21.29 11.86
C GLY A 151 -7.12 21.58 13.30
N ARG A 152 -7.15 20.53 14.11
CA ARG A 152 -7.57 20.61 15.52
C ARG A 152 -6.84 21.68 16.33
N PHE A 153 -5.64 22.08 15.90
CA PHE A 153 -4.78 23.02 16.59
C PHE A 153 -4.76 24.43 15.99
N GLY A 154 -5.43 24.66 14.85
CA GLY A 154 -5.47 25.98 14.21
C GLY A 154 -4.08 26.53 13.84
N LEU A 155 -3.15 25.65 13.50
CA LEU A 155 -1.75 26.00 13.18
C LEU A 155 -1.54 26.31 11.69
N GLU A 156 -2.62 26.35 10.91
CA GLU A 156 -2.56 26.67 9.48
C GLU A 156 -2.20 28.16 9.30
N THR A 157 -1.11 28.42 8.56
CA THR A 157 -0.72 29.76 8.12
C THR A 157 -1.19 30.01 6.69
N GLU A 158 -1.43 31.26 6.29
CA GLU A 158 -1.81 31.60 4.90
C GLU A 158 -0.72 31.18 3.89
N ASP A 159 0.56 31.23 4.30
CA ASP A 159 1.68 30.61 3.60
C ASP A 159 1.76 29.09 3.93
N ASP A 160 0.79 28.32 3.44
CA ASP A 160 0.54 26.90 3.78
C ASP A 160 1.46 25.90 3.02
N TRP A 161 2.50 26.40 2.32
CA TRP A 161 3.38 25.58 1.48
C TRP A 161 4.06 24.44 2.26
N ALA A 162 4.73 24.78 3.37
CA ALA A 162 5.48 23.81 4.18
C ALA A 162 4.55 22.77 4.85
N TRP A 163 3.32 23.14 5.16
CA TRP A 163 2.33 22.24 5.78
C TRP A 163 1.66 21.34 4.75
N GLY A 164 1.33 21.86 3.56
CA GLY A 164 0.78 21.09 2.43
C GLY A 164 1.73 20.00 1.93
N GLU A 165 3.04 20.21 2.05
CA GLU A 165 4.06 19.22 1.72
C GLU A 165 4.08 18.02 2.68
N SER A 166 3.67 18.20 3.94
CA SER A 166 3.61 17.09 4.90
C SER A 166 2.29 16.31 4.84
N ARG A 167 1.22 16.96 4.37
CA ARG A 167 -0.15 16.44 4.40
C ARG A 167 -0.51 15.75 3.10
N ARG A 168 -0.14 14.47 3.00
CA ARG A 168 -0.44 13.60 1.86
C ARG A 168 -1.93 13.56 1.49
N ASP A 169 -2.82 13.70 2.48
CA ASP A 169 -4.27 13.81 2.28
C ASP A 169 -4.70 15.01 1.42
N ARG A 170 -3.79 15.95 1.18
CA ARG A 170 -4.00 17.14 0.33
C ARG A 170 -3.32 17.05 -1.02
N TRP A 171 -2.59 15.99 -1.32
CA TRP A 171 -1.88 15.91 -2.59
C TRP A 171 -2.83 15.54 -3.72
N MET A 172 -2.75 16.29 -4.81
CA MET A 172 -3.39 15.97 -6.07
C MET A 172 -2.32 15.73 -7.13
N PHE A 173 -2.63 14.86 -8.07
CA PHE A 173 -1.75 14.49 -9.16
C PHE A 173 -2.52 14.63 -10.47
N ALA A 174 -2.01 15.48 -11.35
CA ALA A 174 -2.47 15.56 -12.73
C ALA A 174 -1.60 14.64 -13.59
N PHE A 175 -2.24 13.79 -14.39
CA PHE A 175 -1.61 12.86 -15.31
C PHE A 175 -1.96 13.28 -16.72
N TYR A 176 -0.96 13.64 -17.51
CA TYR A 176 -1.10 13.98 -18.92
C TYR A 176 -0.49 12.83 -19.73
N GLU A 177 -1.34 11.89 -20.14
CA GLU A 177 -0.92 10.74 -20.93
C GLU A 177 -0.95 11.08 -22.42
N PHE A 178 0.22 11.05 -23.06
CA PHE A 178 0.38 11.38 -24.46
C PHE A 178 -0.08 10.22 -25.34
N LEU A 179 -1.03 10.49 -26.23
CA LEU A 179 -1.65 9.46 -27.07
C LEU A 179 -0.84 9.28 -28.36
N PRO A 180 -0.70 8.06 -28.92
CA PRO A 180 0.03 7.85 -30.18
C PRO A 180 -0.52 8.69 -31.35
N GLY A 181 -1.82 8.94 -31.35
CA GLY A 181 -2.51 9.75 -32.36
C GLY A 181 -2.25 11.27 -32.28
N GLY A 182 -1.59 11.76 -31.22
CA GLY A 182 -1.49 13.19 -30.92
C GLY A 182 -2.31 13.57 -29.67
N GLY A 183 -2.04 14.75 -29.13
CA GLY A 183 -2.65 15.25 -27.90
C GLY A 183 -2.36 14.41 -26.66
N TRP A 184 -3.16 14.63 -25.62
CA TRP A 184 -3.05 13.93 -24.34
C TRP A 184 -4.42 13.73 -23.69
N ARG A 185 -4.53 12.68 -22.87
CA ARG A 185 -5.61 12.52 -21.89
C ARG A 185 -5.16 13.10 -20.55
N THR A 186 -6.05 13.83 -19.90
CA THR A 186 -5.81 14.40 -18.58
C THR A 186 -6.67 13.71 -17.53
N ASP A 187 -6.03 13.15 -16.51
CA ASP A 187 -6.70 12.67 -15.30
C ASP A 187 -6.20 13.48 -14.10
N LEU A 188 -7.10 13.85 -13.18
CA LEU A 188 -6.74 14.57 -11.97
C LEU A 188 -7.23 13.77 -10.77
N LEU A 189 -6.29 13.23 -9.99
CA LEU A 189 -6.59 12.32 -8.90
C LEU A 189 -5.95 12.80 -7.60
N ARG A 190 -6.69 12.72 -6.49
CA ARG A 190 -6.15 12.94 -5.15
C ARG A 190 -5.45 11.70 -4.63
N PHE A 191 -4.50 11.90 -3.73
CA PHE A 191 -3.91 10.81 -2.97
C PHE A 191 -4.99 10.10 -2.14
N PRO A 192 -4.98 8.76 -2.02
CA PRO A 192 -6.08 8.05 -1.41
C PRO A 192 -6.12 8.31 0.10
N GLU A 193 -7.33 8.33 0.65
CA GLU A 193 -7.52 8.39 2.09
C GLU A 193 -6.86 7.17 2.76
N SER A 194 -6.17 7.40 3.88
CA SER A 194 -5.55 6.28 4.61
C SER A 194 -6.61 5.27 5.04
N GLY A 195 -6.31 3.98 4.91
CA GLY A 195 -7.31 2.96 5.20
C GLY A 195 -7.81 2.91 6.65
N VAL A 196 -6.98 3.37 7.60
CA VAL A 196 -7.41 3.54 9.00
C VAL A 196 -8.49 4.63 9.12
N HIS A 197 -8.34 5.73 8.38
CA HIS A 197 -9.31 6.82 8.40
C HIS A 197 -10.62 6.41 7.72
N PHE A 198 -10.53 5.75 6.56
CA PHE A 198 -11.69 5.22 5.85
C PHE A 198 -12.47 4.21 6.72
N TYR A 199 -11.79 3.25 7.34
CA TYR A 199 -12.40 2.29 8.26
C TYR A 199 -13.09 2.96 9.46
N ARG A 200 -12.50 4.02 10.04
CA ARG A 200 -13.12 4.79 11.13
C ARG A 200 -14.40 5.50 10.67
N ARG A 201 -14.43 6.03 9.44
CA ARG A 201 -15.65 6.61 8.85
C ARG A 201 -16.73 5.55 8.69
N GLN A 202 -16.39 4.35 8.22
CA GLN A 202 -17.32 3.23 8.11
C GLN A 202 -17.92 2.83 9.46
N ILE A 203 -17.10 2.66 10.50
CA ILE A 203 -17.60 2.38 11.86
C ILE A 203 -18.52 3.50 12.35
N ARG A 204 -18.16 4.77 12.11
CA ARG A 204 -18.96 5.91 12.56
C ARG A 204 -20.32 5.93 11.87
N ALA A 205 -20.37 5.73 10.55
CA ALA A 205 -21.61 5.63 9.79
C ALA A 205 -22.48 4.47 10.29
N GLN A 206 -21.88 3.29 10.47
CA GLN A 206 -22.55 2.11 11.01
C GLN A 206 -23.17 2.37 12.39
N ARG A 207 -22.45 3.03 13.31
CA ARG A 207 -22.96 3.40 14.64
C ARG A 207 -24.11 4.40 14.59
N ARG A 208 -24.19 5.22 13.54
CA ARG A 208 -25.23 6.21 13.32
C ARG A 208 -26.41 5.69 12.50
N GLY A 209 -26.32 4.46 11.98
CA GLY A 209 -27.32 3.92 11.04
C GLY A 209 -27.29 4.62 9.67
N GLU A 210 -26.18 5.28 9.33
CA GLU A 210 -25.96 5.91 8.03
C GLU A 210 -25.44 4.88 7.02
N PRO A 211 -25.67 5.08 5.70
CA PRO A 211 -25.10 4.22 4.69
C PRO A 211 -23.56 4.23 4.77
N PRO A 212 -22.90 3.09 4.48
CA PRO A 212 -21.44 3.02 4.54
C PRO A 212 -20.83 4.01 3.54
N PRO A 213 -19.87 4.84 3.95
CA PRO A 213 -19.19 5.74 3.04
C PRO A 213 -18.42 4.94 1.99
N THR A 214 -18.46 5.43 0.76
CA THR A 214 -17.60 4.96 -0.33
C THR A 214 -16.34 5.82 -0.42
N ARG A 215 -15.26 5.26 -0.97
CA ARG A 215 -14.12 6.06 -1.43
C ARG A 215 -14.59 6.93 -2.59
N ALA A 216 -13.92 8.07 -2.76
CA ALA A 216 -14.28 8.95 -3.84
C ALA A 216 -13.63 8.50 -5.16
N ASP A 217 -14.32 8.77 -6.27
CA ASP A 217 -13.93 8.29 -7.59
C ASP A 217 -12.67 8.97 -8.14
N ASP A 218 -12.31 10.12 -7.56
CA ASP A 218 -11.10 10.88 -7.87
C ASP A 218 -9.89 10.47 -7.00
N GLU A 219 -9.97 9.40 -6.20
CA GLU A 219 -8.82 8.87 -5.46
C GLU A 219 -7.92 8.00 -6.34
N LEU A 220 -6.62 8.17 -6.19
CA LEU A 220 -5.63 7.24 -6.75
C LEU A 220 -5.87 5.83 -6.21
N VAL A 221 -6.02 4.88 -7.12
CA VAL A 221 -6.24 3.48 -6.77
C VAL A 221 -4.89 2.78 -6.58
N GLU A 222 -4.67 2.16 -5.42
CA GLU A 222 -3.46 1.37 -5.18
C GLU A 222 -3.31 0.24 -6.21
N GLY A 223 -2.08 0.01 -6.65
CA GLY A 223 -1.79 -0.95 -7.73
C GLY A 223 -2.02 -0.41 -9.15
N SER A 224 -2.68 0.74 -9.33
CA SER A 224 -2.77 1.39 -10.64
C SER A 224 -1.42 1.98 -11.08
N TRP A 225 -1.25 2.16 -12.39
CA TRP A 225 -0.06 2.83 -12.92
C TRP A 225 0.01 4.30 -12.44
N GLN A 226 -1.13 4.98 -12.29
CA GLN A 226 -1.18 6.36 -11.78
C GLN A 226 -0.62 6.44 -10.36
N TYR A 227 -0.99 5.49 -9.49
CA TYR A 227 -0.47 5.43 -8.13
C TYR A 227 1.04 5.22 -8.13
N GLN A 228 1.56 4.27 -8.91
CA GLN A 228 3.00 4.00 -9.00
C GLN A 228 3.77 5.20 -9.59
N ALA A 229 3.22 5.87 -10.59
CA ALA A 229 3.83 7.06 -11.23
C ALA A 229 3.85 8.29 -10.31
N ALA A 230 2.93 8.37 -9.34
CA ALA A 230 2.88 9.45 -8.36
C ALA A 230 3.91 9.30 -7.23
N ILE A 231 4.30 8.07 -6.87
CA ILE A 231 5.22 7.80 -5.72
C ILE A 231 6.55 8.57 -5.81
N PRO A 232 7.24 8.67 -6.97
CA PRO A 232 8.51 9.40 -7.06
C PRO A 232 8.40 10.91 -6.82
N LEU A 233 7.20 11.49 -6.87
CA LEU A 233 6.92 12.89 -6.55
C LEU A 233 6.65 13.12 -5.06
N MET A 234 6.74 12.06 -4.26
CA MET A 234 6.49 12.10 -2.82
C MET A 234 7.81 12.15 -2.06
N HIS A 235 7.94 13.10 -1.14
CA HIS A 235 9.09 13.16 -0.23
C HIS A 235 9.26 11.91 0.63
N ARG A 236 8.14 11.28 0.99
CA ARG A 236 8.13 10.04 1.76
C ARG A 236 7.13 9.08 1.13
N PRO A 237 7.56 7.87 0.72
CA PRO A 237 6.66 6.89 0.15
C PRO A 237 5.56 6.54 1.17
N PRO A 238 4.35 6.25 0.69
CA PRO A 238 3.26 5.84 1.55
C PRO A 238 3.56 4.53 2.26
N SER A 239 3.00 4.38 3.47
CA SER A 239 2.95 3.07 4.09
C SER A 239 2.05 2.18 3.26
N ILE A 240 2.49 0.97 2.95
CA ILE A 240 1.67 -0.06 2.29
C ILE A 240 0.35 -0.17 3.05
N THR A 241 -0.78 0.07 2.39
CA THR A 241 -2.06 -0.06 3.09
C THR A 241 -2.39 -1.53 3.31
N THR A 242 -3.09 -1.80 4.40
CA THR A 242 -3.52 -3.15 4.76
C THR A 242 -4.91 -3.47 4.23
N GLU A 243 -5.47 -2.63 3.36
CA GLU A 243 -6.86 -2.76 2.92
C GLU A 243 -7.05 -3.93 1.96
N GLN A 244 -6.19 -4.03 0.96
CA GLN A 244 -6.18 -5.11 -0.01
C GLN A 244 -5.11 -6.15 0.36
N GLN A 245 -5.29 -6.80 1.51
CA GLN A 245 -4.41 -7.90 1.92
C GLN A 245 -5.16 -9.21 1.98
N ALA A 246 -4.53 -10.27 1.45
CA ALA A 246 -5.03 -11.64 1.52
C ALA A 246 -5.43 -12.05 2.96
N LEU A 247 -4.71 -11.54 3.97
CA LEU A 247 -5.01 -11.80 5.39
C LEU A 247 -6.35 -11.23 5.85
N ARG A 248 -6.81 -10.09 5.32
CA ARG A 248 -8.17 -9.59 5.61
C ARG A 248 -9.24 -10.49 4.98
N ASN A 249 -8.94 -11.06 3.82
CA ASN A 249 -9.84 -11.97 3.11
C ASN A 249 -9.76 -13.43 3.59
N ALA A 250 -8.86 -13.75 4.52
CA ALA A 250 -8.79 -15.05 5.18
C ALA A 250 -10.14 -15.46 5.81
N GLY A 251 -10.87 -14.49 6.36
CA GLY A 251 -12.15 -14.72 7.03
C GLY A 251 -11.99 -15.57 8.29
N TRP A 252 -12.80 -16.63 8.44
CA TRP A 252 -12.84 -17.47 9.63
C TRP A 252 -11.62 -18.39 9.81
N THR A 253 -10.85 -18.64 8.75
CA THR A 253 -9.71 -19.59 8.80
C THR A 253 -8.61 -19.10 9.74
N LEU A 254 -8.38 -17.78 9.80
CA LEU A 254 -7.37 -17.18 10.68
C LEU A 254 -7.73 -17.30 12.17
N PRO A 255 -8.97 -16.99 12.62
CA PRO A 255 -9.42 -17.32 13.96
C PRO A 255 -9.32 -18.82 14.29
N VAL A 256 -9.77 -19.70 13.41
CA VAL A 256 -9.74 -21.16 13.68
C VAL A 256 -8.31 -21.68 13.78
N ALA A 257 -7.40 -21.26 12.90
CA ALA A 257 -5.98 -21.59 13.01
C ALA A 257 -5.41 -21.11 14.36
N SER A 258 -5.68 -19.85 14.72
CA SER A 258 -5.19 -19.24 15.96
C SER A 258 -5.70 -19.96 17.21
N THR A 259 -7.01 -20.25 17.28
CA THR A 259 -7.61 -21.02 18.38
C THR A 259 -7.06 -22.44 18.43
N SER A 260 -6.87 -23.09 17.28
CA SER A 260 -6.32 -24.45 17.21
C SER A 260 -4.90 -24.53 17.77
N VAL A 261 -4.05 -23.52 17.49
CA VAL A 261 -2.71 -23.42 18.09
C VAL A 261 -2.79 -23.31 19.62
N VAL A 262 -3.66 -22.44 20.14
CA VAL A 262 -3.81 -22.26 21.60
C VAL A 262 -4.29 -23.55 22.27
N VAL A 263 -5.33 -24.20 21.72
CA VAL A 263 -5.86 -25.45 22.28
C VAL A 263 -4.83 -26.57 22.20
N LEU A 264 -4.06 -26.64 21.11
CA LEU A 264 -2.97 -27.61 20.95
C LEU A 264 -1.91 -27.42 22.04
N ILE A 265 -1.41 -26.19 22.24
CA ILE A 265 -0.40 -25.87 23.26
C ILE A 265 -0.90 -26.26 24.65
N LEU A 266 -2.12 -25.85 25.02
CA LEU A 266 -2.70 -26.18 26.32
C LEU A 266 -2.86 -27.70 26.50
N SER A 267 -3.36 -28.39 25.48
CA SER A 267 -3.57 -29.84 25.51
C SER A 267 -2.26 -30.60 25.69
N LEU A 268 -1.20 -30.19 24.99
CA LEU A 268 0.14 -30.75 25.15
C LEU A 268 0.69 -30.48 26.56
N ALA A 269 0.55 -29.25 27.07
CA ALA A 269 0.97 -28.90 28.43
C ALA A 269 0.30 -29.80 29.49
N PHE A 270 -1.02 -30.05 29.38
CA PHE A 270 -1.73 -30.95 30.28
C PHE A 270 -1.39 -32.43 30.07
N ALA A 271 -1.11 -32.86 28.84
CA ALA A 271 -0.71 -34.23 28.55
C ALA A 271 0.64 -34.58 29.19
N PHE A 272 1.59 -33.64 29.15
CA PHE A 272 2.95 -33.81 29.68
C PHE A 272 3.15 -33.30 31.11
N ALA A 273 2.13 -32.72 31.75
CA ALA A 273 2.23 -32.24 33.13
C ALA A 273 2.66 -33.39 34.09
N PRO A 274 3.67 -33.16 34.95
CA PRO A 274 4.09 -34.13 35.94
C PRO A 274 2.93 -34.40 36.91
N GLY A 275 2.64 -35.67 37.18
CA GLY A 275 1.59 -36.01 38.13
C GLY A 275 1.99 -35.53 39.52
N LYS A 276 1.10 -34.83 40.26
CA LYS A 276 1.40 -34.44 41.65
C LYS A 276 1.96 -35.67 42.39
N PRO A 277 3.15 -35.58 43.00
CA PRO A 277 3.65 -36.65 43.85
C PRO A 277 2.55 -36.96 44.84
N GLY A 278 2.15 -38.24 44.90
CA GLY A 278 1.05 -38.64 45.76
C GLY A 278 1.38 -38.15 47.16
N THR A 279 0.53 -37.29 47.72
CA THR A 279 0.68 -36.81 49.09
C THR A 279 0.89 -38.04 49.95
N GLY A 280 2.13 -38.22 50.42
CA GLY A 280 2.53 -39.39 51.17
C GLY A 280 1.57 -39.54 52.32
N ARG A 281 0.83 -40.65 52.31
CA ARG A 281 0.00 -41.10 53.42
C ARG A 281 0.88 -41.05 54.67
N GLY A 282 0.48 -40.19 55.61
CA GLY A 282 1.12 -39.85 56.88
C GLY A 282 2.46 -40.51 57.20
N ALA A 283 3.52 -39.71 57.29
CA ALA A 283 4.54 -40.02 58.28
C ALA A 283 3.81 -40.14 59.65
N PRO A 284 3.97 -41.25 60.38
CA PRO A 284 3.35 -41.40 61.70
C PRO A 284 3.82 -40.24 62.58
N VAL A 285 2.87 -39.54 63.18
CA VAL A 285 3.13 -38.53 64.22
C VAL A 285 3.88 -39.23 65.34
N GLY A 286 5.18 -38.97 65.44
CA GLY A 286 6.00 -39.44 66.56
C GLY A 286 5.44 -38.87 67.86
N ASN A 287 4.98 -39.75 68.74
CA ASN A 287 4.65 -39.43 70.12
C ASN A 287 5.89 -38.81 70.79
N LYS A 288 5.81 -37.52 71.15
CA LYS A 288 6.76 -36.93 72.10
C LYS A 288 6.43 -37.45 73.50
N PRO A 289 7.38 -38.06 74.24
CA PRO A 289 7.20 -38.33 75.66
C PRO A 289 7.08 -36.99 76.41
N ARG A 290 6.07 -36.87 77.29
CA ARG A 290 5.96 -35.75 78.23
C ARG A 290 6.88 -36.02 79.43
N PRO A 291 7.56 -34.98 79.97
CA PRO A 291 8.23 -35.05 81.26
C PRO A 291 7.23 -35.15 82.42
#